data_AF-A0A520LP18-F1
#
_entry.id   AF-A0A520LP18-F1
#
_cell.length_a   1.000
_cell.length_b   1.000
_cell.length_c   1.000
_cell.angle_alpha   90.00
_cell.angle_beta   90.00
_cell.angle_gamma   90.00
#
_symmetry.space_group_name_H-M   'P 1'
#
loop_
_entity.id
_entity.type
_entity.pdbx_description
1 polymer ?
#
loop_
_entity_poly.entity_id
_entity_poly.type
_entity_poly.pdbx_seq_one_letter_code
_entity_poly.pdbx_strand_id
1 'polypeptide(L)'
;MDAAMERRVCVATGWASTRIAVLDKEERYEDSYAVTEEFREWITCMGENEAMLEASVLAVPRNPSKGGRMQDRLSSDFQIEI
;
A
#
# COMPACT_ATOMS: atom_id res chain seq x y z
N MET A 1 5.79 3.79 -22.38
CA MET A 1 5.34 3.00 -21.21
C MET A 1 3.87 2.69 -21.41
N ASP A 2 3.39 1.50 -21.09
CA ASP A 2 1.96 1.20 -21.19
C ASP A 2 1.15 2.06 -20.20
N ALA A 3 -0.04 2.50 -20.61
CA ALA A 3 -0.85 3.41 -19.80
C ALA A 3 -1.32 2.79 -18.47
N ALA A 4 -1.45 1.46 -18.39
CA ALA A 4 -1.74 0.78 -17.13
C ALA A 4 -0.51 0.80 -16.21
N MET A 5 0.69 0.61 -16.76
CA MET A 5 1.93 0.71 -16.01
C MET A 5 2.14 2.11 -15.41
N GLU A 6 1.91 3.17 -16.19
CA GLU A 6 2.04 4.55 -15.71
C GLU A 6 1.10 4.82 -14.52
N ARG A 7 -0.16 4.37 -14.60
CA ARG A 7 -1.10 4.48 -13.48
C ARG A 7 -0.63 3.72 -12.24
N ARG A 8 -0.02 2.54 -12.41
CA ARG A 8 0.52 1.75 -11.29
C ARG A 8 1.65 2.48 -10.60
N VAL A 9 2.59 3.03 -11.38
CA VAL A 9 3.68 3.86 -10.84
C VAL A 9 3.10 5.03 -10.05
N CYS A 10 2.16 5.79 -10.62
CA CYS A 10 1.55 6.92 -9.92
C CYS A 10 0.88 6.54 -8.59
N VAL A 11 0.11 5.44 -8.57
CA VAL A 11 -0.58 4.98 -7.35
C VAL A 11 0.44 4.53 -6.29
N ALA A 12 1.44 3.74 -6.69
CA ALA A 12 2.46 3.24 -5.77
C ALA A 12 3.32 4.39 -5.20
N THR A 13 3.72 5.36 -6.03
CA THR A 13 4.43 6.56 -5.58
C THR A 13 3.59 7.34 -4.56
N GLY A 14 2.32 7.58 -4.83
CA GLY A 14 1.43 8.29 -3.91
C GLY A 14 1.27 7.57 -2.56
N TRP A 15 1.11 6.24 -2.59
CA TRP A 15 1.05 5.42 -1.38
C TRP A 15 2.36 5.47 -0.59
N ALA A 16 3.50 5.21 -1.24
CA ALA A 16 4.80 5.17 -0.59
C ALA A 16 5.15 6.54 0.02
N SER A 17 5.02 7.63 -0.74
CA SER A 17 5.30 8.98 -0.25
C SER A 17 4.42 9.35 0.95
N THR A 18 3.12 9.04 0.90
CA THR A 18 2.22 9.32 2.02
C THR A 18 2.58 8.48 3.24
N ARG A 19 2.88 7.19 3.04
CA ARG A 19 3.20 6.27 4.14
C ARG A 19 4.51 6.65 4.84
N ILE A 20 5.54 6.96 4.06
CA ILE A 20 6.83 7.46 4.56
C ILE A 20 6.62 8.74 5.37
N ALA A 21 5.91 9.72 4.83
CA ALA A 21 5.67 10.99 5.52
C ALA A 21 4.90 10.83 6.85
N VAL A 22 3.94 9.90 6.92
CA VAL A 22 3.24 9.59 8.18
C VAL A 22 4.19 8.95 9.19
N LEU A 23 5.01 7.97 8.76
CA LEU A 23 5.96 7.30 9.63
C LEU A 23 7.05 8.25 10.15
N ASP A 24 7.56 9.13 9.29
CA ASP A 24 8.53 10.16 9.68
C ASP A 24 7.94 11.12 10.70
N LYS A 25 6.67 11.52 10.53
CA LYS A 25 5.96 12.36 11.50
C LYS A 25 5.76 11.67 12.86
N GLU A 26 5.64 10.35 12.86
CA GLU A 26 5.54 9.51 14.07
C GLU A 26 6.92 9.13 14.64
N GLU A 27 8.02 9.66 14.08
CA GLU A 27 9.41 9.34 14.45
C GLU A 27 9.77 7.84 14.28
N ARG A 28 9.05 7.13 13.42
CA ARG A 28 9.25 5.70 13.11
C ARG A 28 10.21 5.54 11.93
N TYR A 29 11.43 6.03 12.09
CA TYR A 29 12.39 6.14 10.99
C TYR A 29 12.87 4.80 10.42
N GLU A 30 12.95 3.75 11.25
CA GLU A 30 13.30 2.41 10.75
C GLU A 30 12.21 1.88 9.81
N ASP A 31 10.94 2.11 10.15
CA ASP A 31 9.81 1.69 9.32
C ASP A 31 9.70 2.52 8.05
N SER A 32 9.93 3.84 8.13
CA SER A 32 9.91 4.69 6.93
C SER A 32 11.07 4.36 5.99
N TYR A 33 12.23 4.01 6.54
CA TYR A 33 13.37 3.50 5.77
C TYR A 33 13.06 2.16 5.09
N ALA A 34 12.44 1.21 5.81
CA ALA A 34 12.04 -0.07 5.24
C ALA A 34 11.11 0.13 4.02
N VAL A 35 10.07 0.95 4.15
CA VAL A 35 9.15 1.27 3.04
C VAL A 35 9.88 1.95 1.88
N THR A 36 10.86 2.80 2.17
CA THR A 36 11.67 3.47 1.14
C THR A 36 12.49 2.47 0.33
N GLU A 37 13.15 1.53 0.99
CA GLU A 37 13.97 0.51 0.32
C GLU A 37 13.11 -0.50 -0.45
N GLU A 38 11.97 -0.94 0.12
CA GLU A 38 11.01 -1.78 -0.60
C GLU A 38 10.48 -1.10 -1.86
N PHE A 39 10.11 0.18 -1.78
CA PHE A 39 9.63 0.94 -2.93
C PHE A 39 10.73 1.13 -3.98
N ARG A 40 11.97 1.35 -3.54
CA ARG A 40 13.13 1.48 -4.42
C ARG A 40 13.41 0.19 -5.17
N GLU A 41 13.44 -0.94 -4.47
CA GLU A 41 13.61 -2.25 -5.09
C GLU A 41 12.49 -2.51 -6.10
N TRP A 42 11.23 -2.28 -5.69
CA TRP A 42 10.06 -2.46 -6.54
C TRP A 42 10.15 -1.64 -7.84
N ILE A 43 10.53 -0.36 -7.77
CA ILE A 43 10.60 0.48 -8.98
C ILE A 43 11.78 0.11 -9.87
N THR A 44 12.91 -0.33 -9.31
CA THR A 44 14.08 -0.75 -10.09
C THR A 44 13.89 -2.10 -10.74
N CYS A 45 13.18 -3.03 -10.08
CA CYS A 45 12.88 -4.36 -10.60
C CYS A 45 11.56 -4.41 -11.38
N MET A 46 10.93 -3.25 -11.61
CA MET A 46 9.65 -3.16 -12.30
C MET A 46 9.79 -3.61 -13.76
N GLY A 47 9.05 -4.66 -14.13
CA GLY A 47 9.08 -5.23 -15.47
C GLY A 47 10.07 -6.38 -15.67
N GLU A 48 10.89 -6.71 -14.66
CA GLU A 48 11.75 -7.91 -14.71
C GLU A 48 10.95 -9.20 -14.47
N ASN A 49 9.84 -9.12 -13.73
CA ASN A 49 8.96 -10.25 -13.43
C ASN A 49 7.49 -9.82 -13.47
N GLU A 50 6.88 -9.94 -14.66
CA GLU A 50 5.49 -9.55 -14.92
C GLU A 50 4.48 -10.35 -14.06
N ALA A 51 4.82 -11.61 -13.72
CA ALA A 51 3.99 -12.45 -12.87
C ALA A 51 3.98 -11.99 -11.40
N MET A 52 5.13 -11.60 -10.84
CA MET A 52 5.17 -10.98 -9.50
C MET A 52 4.45 -9.64 -9.48
N LEU A 53 4.59 -8.84 -10.55
CA LEU A 53 3.92 -7.55 -10.64
C LEU A 53 2.40 -7.72 -10.55
N GLU A 54 1.81 -8.68 -11.27
CA GLU A 54 0.38 -8.98 -11.19
C GLU A 54 -0.03 -9.52 -9.81
N ALA A 55 0.81 -10.34 -9.16
CA ALA A 55 0.55 -10.84 -7.80
C ALA A 55 0.59 -9.74 -6.73
N SER A 56 1.35 -8.67 -6.97
CA SER A 56 1.47 -7.49 -6.08
C SER A 56 0.25 -6.56 -6.17
N VAL A 57 -0.66 -6.80 -7.12
CA VAL A 57 -1.85 -5.97 -7.30
C VAL A 57 -2.91 -6.34 -6.28
N LEU A 58 -3.28 -5.39 -5.42
CA LEU A 58 -4.56 -5.43 -4.74
C LEU A 58 -5.66 -5.28 -5.80
N ALA A 59 -6.27 -6.40 -6.17
CA ALA A 59 -7.40 -6.42 -7.08
C ALA A 59 -8.56 -5.62 -6.48
N VAL A 60 -8.73 -4.37 -6.93
CA VAL A 60 -9.91 -3.58 -6.60
C VAL A 60 -11.08 -4.20 -7.36
N PRO A 61 -12.17 -4.61 -6.68
CA PRO A 61 -13.33 -5.18 -7.35
C PRO A 61 -13.86 -4.25 -8.44
N ARG A 62 -13.94 -4.76 -9.68
CA ARG A 62 -14.43 -4.01 -10.85
C ARG A 62 -15.87 -3.52 -10.71
N ASN A 63 -16.63 -4.10 -9.78
CA ASN A 63 -17.87 -3.53 -9.28
C ASN A 63 -17.69 -3.24 -7.78
N PRO A 64 -17.67 -1.97 -7.35
CA PRO A 64 -18.02 -1.64 -5.99
C PRO A 64 -19.54 -1.75 -5.93
N SER A 65 -20.08 -2.92 -5.61
CA SER A 65 -21.50 -3.04 -5.30
C SER A 65 -21.82 -2.01 -4.22
N LYS A 66 -22.55 -0.95 -4.59
CA LYS A 66 -23.16 -0.02 -3.64
C LYS A 66 -23.97 -0.84 -2.65
N GLY A 67 -23.55 -0.90 -1.39
CA GLY A 67 -24.41 -1.35 -0.31
C GLY A 67 -23.85 -2.47 0.55
N GLY A 68 -23.02 -2.09 1.51
CA GLY A 68 -22.82 -2.81 2.76
C GLY A 68 -22.27 -1.81 3.76
N ARG A 69 -23.13 -1.27 4.62
CA ARG A 69 -22.73 -0.34 5.69
C ARG A 69 -21.61 -1.01 6.50
N MET A 70 -20.37 -0.51 6.44
CA MET A 70 -19.43 -0.68 7.55
C MET A 70 -19.88 0.28 8.65
N GLN A 71 -20.95 -0.11 9.33
CA GLN A 71 -21.20 0.34 10.68
C GLN A 71 -20.94 -0.89 11.54
N ASP A 72 -20.07 -0.70 12.53
CA ASP A 72 -19.80 -1.61 13.65
C ASP A 72 -18.72 -2.69 13.47
N ARG A 73 -17.45 -2.28 13.64
CA ARG A 73 -16.46 -3.10 14.34
C ARG A 73 -15.33 -2.29 15.00
N LEU A 74 -15.68 -1.10 15.51
CA LEU A 74 -14.85 -0.37 16.49
C LEU A 74 -15.09 -0.86 17.93
N SER A 75 -15.70 -2.05 18.11
CA SER A 75 -16.00 -2.62 19.41
C SER A 75 -15.56 -4.08 19.46
N SER A 76 -14.27 -4.31 19.74
CA SER A 76 -13.79 -5.54 20.39
C SER A 76 -12.33 -5.34 20.81
N ASP A 77 -12.19 -4.75 22.00
CA ASP A 77 -11.27 -5.19 23.05
C ASP A 77 -9.76 -5.07 22.82
N PHE A 78 -9.23 -3.95 23.28
CA PHE A 78 -7.99 -3.94 24.06
C PHE A 78 -8.17 -4.85 25.28
N GLN A 79 -7.55 -6.04 25.28
CA GLN A 79 -7.16 -6.71 26.52
C GLN A 79 -5.64 -6.61 26.64
N ILE A 80 -5.21 -5.58 27.36
CA ILE A 80 -3.87 -5.48 27.96
C ILE A 80 -4.04 -6.01 29.38
N GLU A 81 -3.47 -7.18 29.68
CA GLU A 81 -3.35 -7.70 31.04
C GLU A 81 -2.34 -6.83 31.82
N ILE A 82 -2.75 -6.36 33.00
CA ILE A 82 -1.88 -5.88 34.09
C ILE A 82 -2.20 -6.74 35.31
#